data_AF-A0A1C3VDR4-F1
#
_entry.id   AF-A0A1C3VDR4-F1
#
_cell.length_a   1.000
_cell.length_b   1.000
_cell.length_c   1.000
_cell.angle_alpha   90.00
_cell.angle_beta   90.00
_cell.angle_gamma   90.00
#
_symmetry.space_group_name_H-M   'P 1'
#
loop_
_entity.id
_entity.type
_entity.pdbx_description
1 polymer ?
#
loop_
_entity_poly.entity_id
_entity_poly.type
_entity_poly.pdbx_seq_one_letter_code
_entity_poly.pdbx_strand_id
1 'polypeptide(L)'
;MAILIPSLGFARFDSRGELRLAERLKDFLEENAVVWHNLPVGPRNRHPDFIIIHPANGLLVLEVKDWRLETIVSADKTKVELLTSRGVVRESNPLEQARKYTFEVVRTLERDGQLLFPPGHRLAGRSIVPFGFGSVFTNITRKQFDQTDLKEVFSGHLCLFKDEMTEGADPEEFRSKLWRMVHPRLEEPLSMPQFDRLRALLFRRFGYDRLPCLWTMRLAPILRIGRSRSWTFIRSSSRAAWARGIASFAASPDRARP
;
A
#
# COMPACT_ATOMS: atom_id res chain seq x y z
N MET A 1 -5.36 12.25 7.38
CA MET A 1 -4.29 11.88 6.43
C MET A 1 -3.92 10.42 6.61
N ALA A 2 -3.81 9.68 5.51
CA ALA A 2 -3.41 8.28 5.54
C ALA A 2 -1.96 8.08 6.00
N ILE A 3 -1.63 6.85 6.38
CA ILE A 3 -0.28 6.46 6.81
C ILE A 3 0.50 5.96 5.59
N LEU A 4 1.50 6.72 5.14
CA LEU A 4 2.42 6.32 4.07
C LEU A 4 3.68 5.64 4.66
N ILE A 5 4.06 4.48 4.11
CA ILE A 5 5.20 3.66 4.54
C ILE A 5 6.07 3.31 3.33
N PRO A 6 7.37 3.67 3.32
CA PRO A 6 8.00 4.59 4.27
C PRO A 6 7.41 6.01 4.14
N SER A 7 7.57 6.84 5.18
CA SER A 7 7.07 8.22 5.10
C SER A 7 7.78 9.01 3.99
N LEU A 8 7.14 10.06 3.46
CA LEU A 8 7.60 10.80 2.27
C LEU A 8 9.09 11.20 2.33
N GLY A 9 9.60 11.60 3.50
CA GLY A 9 11.01 12.00 3.65
C GLY A 9 12.04 10.86 3.60
N PHE A 10 11.61 9.60 3.74
CA PHE A 10 12.46 8.41 3.65
C PHE A 10 12.19 7.57 2.41
N ALA A 11 11.03 7.77 1.76
CA ALA A 11 10.70 7.10 0.51
C ALA A 11 11.62 7.58 -0.62
N ARG A 12 12.08 6.62 -1.44
CA ARG A 12 12.78 6.90 -2.69
C ARG A 12 11.83 6.60 -3.82
N PHE A 13 11.43 7.63 -4.55
CA PHE A 13 10.56 7.53 -5.71
C PHE A 13 11.41 7.51 -6.98
N ASP A 14 11.06 6.65 -7.93
CA ASP A 14 11.77 6.52 -9.20
C ASP A 14 11.37 7.63 -10.17
N SER A 15 10.17 8.20 -9.98
CA SER A 15 9.67 9.32 -10.77
C SER A 15 9.05 10.44 -9.92
N ARG A 16 9.03 11.67 -10.47
CA ARG A 16 8.24 12.78 -9.90
C ARG A 16 6.74 12.48 -9.91
N GLY A 17 6.29 11.60 -10.81
CA GLY A 17 4.91 11.15 -10.89
C GLY A 17 4.50 10.34 -9.65
N GLU A 18 5.33 9.39 -9.23
CA GLU A 18 5.13 8.61 -8.00
C GLU A 18 5.12 9.49 -6.75
N LEU A 19 6.07 10.43 -6.64
CA LEU A 19 6.10 11.36 -5.50
C LEU A 19 4.77 12.14 -5.39
N ARG A 20 4.30 12.70 -6.51
CA ARG A 20 3.02 13.44 -6.52
C ARG A 20 1.85 12.53 -6.14
N LEU A 21 1.81 11.29 -6.65
CA LEU A 21 0.78 10.34 -6.25
C LEU A 21 0.86 10.03 -4.75
N ALA A 22 2.06 9.79 -4.20
CA ALA A 22 2.26 9.49 -2.79
C ALA A 22 1.77 10.64 -1.88
N GLU A 23 2.04 11.89 -2.27
CA GLU A 23 1.51 13.07 -1.59
C GLU A 23 -0.02 13.11 -1.64
N ARG A 24 -0.63 12.93 -2.81
CA ARG A 24 -2.09 12.91 -2.95
C ARG A 24 -2.74 11.76 -2.18
N LEU A 25 -2.17 10.56 -2.23
CA LEU A 25 -2.65 9.42 -1.45
C LEU A 25 -2.59 9.69 0.05
N LYS A 26 -1.51 10.31 0.54
CA LYS A 26 -1.39 10.69 1.95
C LYS A 26 -2.41 11.76 2.37
N ASP A 27 -2.62 12.75 1.52
CA ASP A 27 -3.44 13.92 1.85
C ASP A 27 -4.94 13.63 1.69
N PHE A 28 -5.34 12.89 0.64
CA PHE A 28 -6.75 12.70 0.28
C PHE A 28 -7.39 11.43 0.84
N LEU A 29 -6.61 10.40 1.17
CA LEU A 29 -7.14 9.18 1.79
C LEU A 29 -7.42 9.38 3.29
N GLU A 30 -8.35 8.55 3.78
CA GLU A 30 -8.80 8.51 5.16
C GLU A 30 -7.67 8.13 6.15
N GLU A 31 -7.78 8.54 7.42
CA GLU A 31 -6.74 8.35 8.45
C GLU A 31 -6.43 6.89 8.79
N ASN A 32 -7.39 6.01 8.56
CA ASN A 32 -7.30 4.57 8.75
C ASN A 32 -6.78 3.83 7.50
N ALA A 33 -6.54 4.53 6.39
CA ALA A 33 -5.87 3.95 5.23
C ALA A 33 -4.35 3.85 5.48
N VAL A 34 -3.76 2.75 5.01
CA VAL A 34 -2.30 2.55 5.01
C VAL A 34 -1.85 2.36 3.59
N VAL A 35 -0.82 3.11 3.20
CA VAL A 35 -0.24 3.11 1.86
C VAL A 35 1.21 2.65 2.00
N TRP A 36 1.55 1.52 1.39
CA TRP A 36 2.93 1.09 1.23
C TRP A 36 3.44 1.48 -0.14
N HIS A 37 4.67 1.97 -0.18
CA HIS A 37 5.41 2.24 -1.39
C HIS A 37 6.52 1.21 -1.59
N ASN A 38 6.64 0.65 -2.79
CA ASN A 38 7.73 -0.24 -3.20
C ASN A 38 7.89 -1.47 -2.25
N LEU A 39 6.78 -2.03 -1.78
CA LEU A 39 6.76 -3.22 -0.93
C LEU A 39 6.87 -4.47 -1.82
N PRO A 40 7.87 -5.36 -1.63
CA PRO A 40 7.99 -6.55 -2.45
C PRO A 40 6.79 -7.48 -2.27
N VAL A 41 6.43 -8.26 -3.28
CA VAL A 41 5.33 -9.22 -3.23
C VAL A 41 5.70 -10.53 -3.91
N GLY A 42 5.13 -11.61 -3.37
CA GLY A 42 5.29 -12.96 -3.89
C GLY A 42 6.71 -13.53 -3.77
N PRO A 43 6.94 -14.76 -4.25
CA PRO A 43 8.21 -15.46 -4.13
C PRO A 43 9.31 -14.88 -5.03
N ARG A 44 8.94 -14.08 -6.03
CA ARG A 44 9.87 -13.44 -6.96
C ARG A 44 10.30 -12.04 -6.54
N ASN A 45 9.91 -11.61 -5.33
CA ASN A 45 10.26 -10.32 -4.76
C ASN A 45 10.01 -9.17 -5.75
N ARG A 46 8.80 -9.12 -6.33
CA ARG A 46 8.45 -8.08 -7.29
C ARG A 46 7.89 -6.88 -6.55
N HIS A 47 8.12 -5.68 -7.05
CA HIS A 47 7.81 -4.46 -6.31
C HIS A 47 6.72 -3.66 -7.03
N PRO A 48 5.43 -3.76 -6.62
CA PRO A 48 4.43 -2.77 -6.99
C PRO A 48 4.79 -1.40 -6.44
N ASP A 49 4.43 -0.35 -7.18
CA ASP A 49 4.69 1.03 -6.74
C ASP A 49 3.91 1.36 -5.48
N PHE A 50 2.61 1.05 -5.44
CA PHE A 50 1.80 1.27 -4.23
C PHE A 50 0.88 0.08 -3.89
N ILE A 51 0.80 -0.24 -2.60
CA ILE A 51 -0.22 -1.11 -2.02
C ILE A 51 -0.97 -0.31 -0.97
N ILE A 52 -2.27 -0.16 -1.15
CA ILE A 52 -3.16 0.58 -0.25
C ILE A 52 -4.08 -0.43 0.42
N ILE A 53 -4.29 -0.29 1.73
CA ILE A 53 -5.36 -0.99 2.44
C ILE A 53 -6.22 -0.02 3.23
N HIS A 54 -7.50 -0.37 3.34
CA HIS A 54 -8.47 0.36 4.17
C HIS A 54 -9.48 -0.64 4.74
N PRO A 55 -9.87 -0.53 6.03
CA PRO A 55 -10.73 -1.52 6.67
C PRO A 55 -12.10 -1.66 6.00
N ALA A 56 -12.67 -0.58 5.44
CA ALA A 56 -13.97 -0.65 4.77
C ALA A 56 -13.89 -0.90 3.25
N ASN A 57 -12.74 -0.66 2.62
CA ASN A 57 -12.62 -0.74 1.16
C ASN A 57 -11.76 -1.91 0.68
N GLY A 58 -10.97 -2.54 1.56
CA GLY A 58 -10.11 -3.67 1.20
C GLY A 58 -8.72 -3.24 0.75
N LEU A 59 -8.16 -3.97 -0.21
CA LEU A 59 -6.78 -3.85 -0.69
C LEU A 59 -6.75 -3.36 -2.16
N LEU A 60 -5.88 -2.41 -2.47
CA LEU A 60 -5.70 -1.89 -3.82
C LEU A 60 -4.22 -1.83 -4.15
N VAL A 61 -3.83 -2.38 -5.31
CA VAL A 61 -2.46 -2.27 -5.82
C VAL A 61 -2.44 -1.34 -7.02
N LEU A 62 -1.52 -0.37 -7.02
CA LEU A 62 -1.37 0.58 -8.12
C LEU A 62 0.02 0.45 -8.73
N GLU A 63 0.05 0.47 -10.06
CA GLU A 63 1.27 0.62 -10.86
C GLU A 63 1.27 2.03 -11.49
N VAL A 64 2.37 2.75 -11.36
CA VAL A 64 2.54 4.11 -11.84
C VAL A 64 3.38 4.10 -13.11
N LYS A 65 2.96 4.88 -14.10
CA LYS A 65 3.70 5.13 -15.33
C LYS A 65 3.73 6.62 -15.63
N ASP A 66 4.93 7.12 -15.91
CA ASP A 66 5.17 8.52 -16.30
C ASP A 66 5.22 8.71 -17.82
N TRP A 67 4.63 7.77 -18.56
CA TRP A 67 4.56 7.81 -20.00
C TRP A 67 3.83 9.06 -20.51
N ARG A 68 4.29 9.57 -21.64
CA ARG A 68 3.59 10.63 -22.38
C ARG A 68 2.78 10.00 -23.50
N LEU A 69 1.63 10.57 -23.82
CA LEU A 69 0.78 10.02 -24.87
C LEU A 69 1.52 9.90 -26.22
N GLU A 70 2.31 10.92 -26.57
CA GLU A 70 3.15 10.96 -27.79
C GLU A 70 4.23 9.87 -27.86
N THR A 71 4.58 9.27 -26.72
CA THR A 71 5.57 8.19 -26.68
C THR A 71 4.94 6.81 -26.87
N ILE A 72 3.61 6.67 -26.74
CA ILE A 72 2.95 5.37 -26.92
C ILE A 72 2.75 5.11 -28.41
N VAL A 73 3.48 4.13 -28.95
CA VAL A 73 3.40 3.74 -30.36
C VAL A 73 2.25 2.77 -30.58
N SER A 74 2.13 1.78 -29.71
CA SER A 74 1.07 0.78 -29.74
C SER A 74 0.85 0.21 -28.33
N ALA A 75 -0.35 -0.28 -28.08
CA ALA A 75 -0.67 -0.96 -26.83
C ALA A 75 -1.59 -2.15 -27.09
N ASP A 76 -1.38 -3.23 -26.36
CA ASP A 76 -2.26 -4.39 -26.32
C ASP A 76 -2.49 -4.83 -24.86
N LYS A 77 -3.32 -5.87 -24.67
CA LYS A 77 -3.70 -6.36 -23.33
C LYS A 77 -2.53 -6.85 -22.51
N THR A 78 -1.37 -7.11 -23.12
CA THR A 78 -0.19 -7.71 -22.49
C THR A 78 1.02 -6.80 -22.49
N LYS A 79 1.17 -5.95 -23.51
CA LYS A 79 2.37 -5.15 -23.75
C LYS A 79 2.04 -3.75 -24.27
N VAL A 80 3.00 -2.85 -24.11
CA VAL A 80 2.96 -1.48 -24.59
C VAL A 80 4.29 -1.19 -25.28
N GLU A 81 4.23 -0.63 -26.48
CA GLU A 81 5.41 -0.20 -27.22
C GLU A 81 5.59 1.31 -27.05
N LEU A 82 6.75 1.71 -26.54
CA LEU A 82 7.09 3.09 -26.22
C LEU A 82 8.24 3.56 -27.09
N LEU A 83 8.08 4.71 -27.74
CA LEU A 83 9.15 5.40 -28.43
C LEU A 83 10.02 6.15 -27.43
N THR A 84 11.26 5.69 -27.27
CA THR A 84 12.27 6.34 -26.43
C THR A 84 13.36 6.95 -27.31
N SER A 85 14.25 7.76 -26.72
CA SER A 85 15.43 8.30 -27.42
C SER A 85 16.37 7.20 -27.96
N ARG A 86 16.26 5.97 -27.45
CA ARG A 86 17.03 4.80 -27.89
C ARG A 86 16.27 3.90 -28.88
N GLY A 87 15.09 4.31 -29.32
CA GLY A 87 14.19 3.54 -30.17
C GLY A 87 12.99 2.97 -29.42
N VAL A 88 12.26 2.06 -30.08
CA VAL A 88 11.04 1.45 -29.55
C VAL A 88 11.39 0.40 -28.50
N VAL A 89 10.89 0.60 -27.27
CA VAL A 89 11.01 -0.33 -26.15
C VAL A 89 9.66 -1.00 -25.89
N ARG A 90 9.68 -2.28 -25.53
CA ARG A 90 8.47 -3.03 -25.17
C ARG A 90 8.39 -3.18 -23.66
N GLU A 91 7.35 -2.64 -23.07
CA GLU A 91 7.02 -2.81 -21.66
C GLU A 91 5.79 -3.71 -21.49
N SER A 92 5.59 -4.25 -20.28
CA SER A 92 4.36 -4.99 -19.99
C SER A 92 3.22 -4.01 -19.74
N ASN A 93 1.98 -4.43 -20.03
CA ASN A 93 0.81 -3.65 -19.71
C ASN A 93 0.72 -3.43 -18.18
N PRO A 94 0.65 -2.17 -17.69
CA PRO A 94 0.66 -1.85 -16.26
C PRO A 94 -0.56 -2.42 -15.51
N LEU A 95 -1.72 -2.55 -16.15
CA LEU A 95 -2.89 -3.18 -15.53
C LEU A 95 -2.65 -4.67 -15.27
N GLU A 96 -2.03 -5.36 -16.23
CA GLU A 96 -1.66 -6.77 -16.06
C GLU A 96 -0.52 -6.96 -15.04
N GLN A 97 0.41 -6.00 -14.93
CA GLN A 97 1.40 -6.00 -13.86
C GLN A 97 0.74 -5.85 -12.48
N ALA A 98 -0.08 -4.81 -12.30
CA ALA A 98 -0.80 -4.56 -11.06
C ALA A 98 -1.69 -5.75 -10.67
N ARG A 99 -2.42 -6.33 -11.63
CA ARG A 99 -3.24 -7.52 -11.43
C ARG A 99 -2.42 -8.71 -10.92
N LYS A 100 -1.25 -8.97 -11.51
CA LYS A 100 -0.35 -10.05 -11.05
C LYS A 100 0.12 -9.81 -9.62
N TYR A 101 0.50 -8.58 -9.29
CA TYR A 101 0.90 -8.22 -7.93
C TYR A 101 -0.24 -8.42 -6.92
N THR A 102 -1.46 -7.98 -7.25
CA THR A 102 -2.63 -8.22 -6.40
C THR A 102 -2.86 -9.70 -6.13
N PHE A 103 -2.77 -10.57 -7.15
CA PHE A 103 -2.93 -12.01 -6.94
C PHE A 103 -1.82 -12.64 -6.09
N GLU A 104 -0.58 -12.15 -6.17
CA GLU A 104 0.49 -12.61 -5.27
C GLU A 104 0.19 -12.25 -3.81
N VAL A 105 -0.34 -11.05 -3.57
CA VAL A 105 -0.77 -10.62 -2.23
C VAL A 105 -1.94 -11.46 -1.75
N VAL A 106 -3.00 -11.61 -2.55
CA VAL A 106 -4.20 -12.39 -2.19
C VAL A 106 -3.85 -13.85 -1.91
N ARG A 107 -3.00 -14.49 -2.73
CA ARG A 107 -2.53 -15.86 -2.47
C ARG A 107 -1.75 -15.97 -1.15
N THR A 108 -1.06 -14.91 -0.76
CA THR A 108 -0.37 -14.85 0.53
C THR A 108 -1.36 -14.79 1.69
N LEU A 109 -2.47 -14.05 1.54
CA LEU A 109 -3.58 -14.03 2.49
C LEU A 109 -4.29 -15.39 2.56
N GLU A 110 -4.57 -16.00 1.41
CA GLU A 110 -5.20 -17.33 1.31
C GLU A 110 -4.38 -18.41 2.01
N ARG A 111 -3.05 -18.38 1.85
CA ARG A 111 -2.13 -19.30 2.54
C ARG A 111 -2.02 -19.05 4.05
N ASP A 112 -2.30 -17.85 4.52
CA ASP A 112 -2.25 -17.52 5.94
C ASP A 112 -3.42 -18.15 6.72
N GLY A 113 -4.56 -18.35 6.05
CA GLY A 113 -5.71 -19.03 6.64
C GLY A 113 -6.58 -18.19 7.59
N GLN A 114 -6.08 -17.07 8.11
CA GLN A 114 -6.78 -16.30 9.15
C GLN A 114 -7.76 -15.26 8.61
N LEU A 115 -7.63 -14.88 7.34
CA LEU A 115 -8.49 -13.90 6.66
C LEU A 115 -9.35 -14.56 5.59
N LEU A 116 -9.91 -15.73 5.90
CA LEU A 116 -10.73 -16.51 4.98
C LEU A 116 -12.19 -16.58 5.40
N PHE A 117 -13.07 -16.73 4.42
CA PHE A 117 -14.46 -17.03 4.71
C PHE A 117 -14.56 -18.35 5.46
N PRO A 118 -15.42 -18.42 6.50
CA PRO A 118 -15.54 -19.58 7.35
C PRO A 118 -16.11 -20.80 6.59
N PRO A 119 -15.88 -22.02 7.09
CA PRO A 119 -16.55 -23.22 6.57
C PRO A 119 -18.07 -23.03 6.54
N GLY A 120 -18.72 -23.52 5.48
CA GLY A 120 -20.17 -23.36 5.26
C GLY A 120 -20.56 -22.09 4.51
N HIS A 121 -19.66 -21.11 4.33
CA HIS A 121 -19.89 -19.98 3.43
C HIS A 121 -19.67 -20.38 1.96
N ARG A 122 -20.40 -19.77 1.01
CA ARG A 122 -20.26 -20.04 -0.44
C ARG A 122 -18.83 -19.84 -0.97
N LEU A 123 -18.09 -18.92 -0.34
CA LEU A 123 -16.71 -18.57 -0.68
C LEU A 123 -15.69 -19.13 0.32
N ALA A 124 -16.05 -20.18 1.08
CA ALA A 124 -15.15 -20.79 2.07
C ALA A 124 -13.76 -21.06 1.50
N GLY A 125 -12.73 -20.69 2.26
CA GLY A 125 -11.32 -20.81 1.85
C GLY A 125 -10.80 -19.68 0.95
N ARG A 126 -11.65 -18.74 0.53
CA ARG A 126 -11.23 -17.50 -0.16
C ARG A 126 -11.00 -16.37 0.82
N SER A 127 -10.15 -15.41 0.43
CA SER A 127 -9.91 -14.18 1.19
C SER A 127 -11.21 -13.41 1.44
N ILE A 128 -11.46 -12.99 2.68
CA ILE A 128 -12.56 -12.06 3.04
C ILE A 128 -12.27 -10.63 2.60
N VAL A 129 -10.99 -10.30 2.39
CA VAL A 129 -10.53 -8.96 2.03
C VAL A 129 -10.80 -8.73 0.54
N PRO A 130 -11.62 -7.73 0.16
CA PRO A 130 -11.73 -7.35 -1.23
C PRO A 130 -10.42 -6.82 -1.76
N PHE A 131 -10.22 -6.98 -3.06
CA PHE A 131 -9.00 -6.53 -3.68
C PHE A 131 -9.28 -5.89 -5.04
N GLY A 132 -8.42 -4.96 -5.41
CA GLY A 132 -8.44 -4.25 -6.66
C GLY A 132 -7.03 -4.06 -7.20
N PHE A 133 -6.97 -3.61 -8.44
CA PHE A 133 -5.74 -3.16 -9.07
C PHE A 133 -6.04 -2.00 -10.00
N GLY A 134 -5.05 -1.16 -10.22
CA GLY A 134 -5.18 -0.04 -11.15
C GLY A 134 -3.83 0.43 -11.68
N SER A 135 -3.89 1.31 -12.66
CA SER A 135 -2.73 1.98 -13.23
C SER A 135 -2.87 3.48 -13.10
N VAL A 136 -1.77 4.18 -12.85
CA VAL A 136 -1.75 5.64 -12.72
C VAL A 136 -0.86 6.22 -13.80
N PHE A 137 -1.43 7.03 -14.68
CA PHE A 137 -0.71 7.72 -15.74
C PHE A 137 -0.42 9.15 -15.33
N THR A 138 0.84 9.44 -15.02
CA THR A 138 1.18 10.71 -14.38
C THR A 138 1.39 11.87 -15.34
N ASN A 139 1.52 11.58 -16.63
CA ASN A 139 1.73 12.58 -17.68
C ASN A 139 0.63 12.60 -18.75
N ILE A 140 -0.47 11.87 -18.54
CA ILE A 140 -1.62 11.82 -19.44
C ILE A 140 -2.86 12.30 -18.68
N THR A 141 -3.66 13.19 -19.27
CA THR A 141 -4.94 13.61 -18.69
C THR A 141 -6.10 12.72 -19.13
N ARG A 142 -7.19 12.70 -18.36
CA ARG A 142 -8.42 11.97 -18.70
C ARG A 142 -8.93 12.36 -20.09
N LYS A 143 -8.95 13.67 -20.37
CA LYS A 143 -9.38 14.22 -21.67
C LYS A 143 -8.50 13.74 -22.83
N GLN A 144 -7.18 13.73 -22.65
CA GLN A 144 -6.25 13.21 -23.67
C GLN A 144 -6.47 11.72 -23.93
N PHE A 145 -6.66 10.95 -22.88
CA PHE A 145 -6.93 9.52 -22.99
C PHE A 145 -8.24 9.23 -23.73
N ASP A 146 -9.32 9.96 -23.42
CA ASP A 146 -10.65 9.71 -24.01
C ASP A 146 -10.72 10.02 -25.51
N GLN A 147 -9.78 10.83 -26.01
CA GLN A 147 -9.63 11.14 -27.43
C GLN A 147 -8.85 10.07 -28.21
N THR A 148 -8.38 9.01 -27.55
CA THR A 148 -7.55 7.94 -28.14
C THR A 148 -8.29 6.61 -28.17
N ASP A 149 -7.74 5.65 -28.93
CA ASP A 149 -8.16 4.25 -28.98
C ASP A 149 -7.63 3.41 -27.80
N LEU A 150 -6.73 3.98 -26.97
CA LEU A 150 -6.16 3.32 -25.80
C LEU A 150 -7.19 2.84 -24.78
N LYS A 151 -8.42 3.36 -24.81
CA LYS A 151 -9.57 2.88 -24.01
C LYS A 151 -9.95 1.43 -24.26
N GLU A 152 -9.60 0.87 -25.43
CA GLU A 152 -9.82 -0.54 -25.75
C GLU A 152 -8.84 -1.46 -25.03
N VAL A 153 -7.69 -0.92 -24.64
CA VAL A 153 -6.59 -1.64 -23.99
C VAL A 153 -6.60 -1.39 -22.48
N PHE A 154 -6.75 -0.12 -22.09
CA PHE A 154 -6.78 0.31 -20.70
C PHE A 154 -8.21 0.62 -20.30
N SER A 155 -8.74 -0.16 -19.37
CA SER A 155 -10.05 0.11 -18.80
C SER A 155 -10.00 1.41 -18.00
N GLY A 156 -10.68 2.46 -18.48
CA GLY A 156 -10.62 3.80 -17.88
C GLY A 156 -11.00 3.84 -16.40
N HIS A 157 -11.91 2.96 -15.95
CA HIS A 157 -12.29 2.86 -14.53
C HIS A 157 -11.22 2.24 -13.62
N LEU A 158 -10.21 1.56 -14.19
CA LEU A 158 -9.03 1.06 -13.49
C LEU A 158 -7.82 1.99 -13.63
N CYS A 159 -8.00 3.16 -14.26
CA CYS A 159 -6.93 4.10 -14.54
C CYS A 159 -7.17 5.41 -13.82
N LEU A 160 -6.11 5.98 -13.27
CA LEU A 160 -6.08 7.33 -12.70
C LEU A 160 -5.15 8.21 -13.55
N PHE A 161 -5.56 9.43 -13.81
CA PHE A 161 -4.89 10.36 -14.73
C PHE A 161 -4.35 11.59 -14.03
N LYS A 162 -3.48 12.32 -14.72
CA LYS A 162 -2.74 13.47 -14.19
C LYS A 162 -3.63 14.55 -13.56
N ASP A 163 -4.71 14.91 -14.23
CA ASP A 163 -5.66 15.95 -13.83
C ASP A 163 -6.46 15.60 -12.57
N GLU A 164 -6.59 14.30 -12.28
CA GLU A 164 -7.36 13.77 -11.15
C GLU A 164 -6.55 13.77 -9.84
N MET A 165 -5.24 14.00 -9.91
CA MET A 165 -4.32 14.00 -8.76
C MET A 165 -3.58 15.34 -8.60
N THR A 166 -4.27 16.43 -8.94
CA THR A 166 -3.78 17.79 -8.70
C THR A 166 -4.04 18.20 -7.24
N GLU A 167 -3.35 19.23 -6.75
CA GLU A 167 -3.54 19.73 -5.37
C GLU A 167 -4.96 20.27 -5.13
N GLY A 168 -5.60 20.81 -6.18
CA GLY A 168 -6.98 21.32 -6.12
C GLY A 168 -8.05 20.30 -6.53
N ALA A 169 -7.68 19.04 -6.78
CA ALA A 169 -8.66 18.00 -7.06
C ALA A 169 -9.51 17.69 -5.83
N ASP A 170 -10.77 17.31 -6.04
CA ASP A 170 -11.68 16.94 -4.95
C ASP A 170 -11.24 15.61 -4.29
N PRO A 171 -10.90 15.62 -2.98
CA PRO A 171 -10.54 14.40 -2.26
C PRO A 171 -11.64 13.33 -2.27
N GLU A 172 -12.92 13.69 -2.34
CA GLU A 172 -14.02 12.73 -2.39
C GLU A 172 -14.11 12.04 -3.76
N GLU A 173 -14.02 12.80 -4.85
CA GLU A 173 -13.99 12.23 -6.20
C GLU A 173 -12.78 11.32 -6.39
N PHE A 174 -11.60 11.73 -5.91
CA PHE A 174 -10.38 10.94 -5.95
C PHE A 174 -10.53 9.60 -5.21
N ARG A 175 -11.05 9.63 -3.97
CA ARG A 175 -11.32 8.42 -3.18
C ARG A 175 -12.33 7.51 -3.87
N SER A 176 -13.42 8.08 -4.38
CA SER A 176 -14.44 7.33 -5.09
C SER A 176 -13.86 6.59 -6.30
N LYS A 177 -12.99 7.24 -7.08
CA LYS A 177 -12.29 6.61 -8.22
C LYS A 177 -11.38 5.47 -7.78
N LEU A 178 -10.55 5.68 -6.75
CA LEU A 178 -9.68 4.62 -6.23
C LEU A 178 -10.47 3.41 -5.73
N TRP A 179 -11.49 3.64 -4.89
CA TRP A 179 -12.24 2.54 -4.29
C TRP A 179 -13.20 1.86 -5.26
N ARG A 180 -13.54 2.48 -6.39
CA ARG A 180 -14.23 1.81 -7.51
C ARG A 180 -13.36 0.76 -8.22
N MET A 181 -12.05 0.76 -8.02
CA MET A 181 -11.16 -0.28 -8.56
C MET A 181 -11.20 -1.58 -7.73
N VAL A 182 -11.75 -1.52 -6.51
CA VAL A 182 -11.78 -2.65 -5.58
C VAL A 182 -13.14 -3.33 -5.60
N HIS A 183 -13.12 -4.66 -5.76
CA HIS A 183 -14.34 -5.47 -5.79
C HIS A 183 -14.15 -6.84 -5.11
N PRO A 184 -15.22 -7.42 -4.54
CA PRO A 184 -16.54 -6.81 -4.30
C PRO A 184 -16.47 -5.74 -3.18
N ARG A 185 -17.48 -4.88 -3.04
CA ARG A 185 -17.53 -3.99 -1.88
C ARG A 185 -17.84 -4.79 -0.61
N LEU A 186 -17.23 -4.40 0.51
CA LEU A 186 -17.58 -4.96 1.81
C LEU A 186 -18.98 -4.48 2.21
N GLU A 187 -19.79 -5.41 2.70
CA GLU A 187 -21.04 -5.07 3.40
C GLU A 187 -20.71 -4.48 4.78
N GLU A 188 -19.74 -5.10 5.47
CA GLU A 188 -19.22 -4.64 6.76
C GLU A 188 -17.70 -4.46 6.69
N PRO A 189 -17.14 -3.38 7.29
CA PRO A 189 -15.70 -3.20 7.38
C PRO A 189 -15.00 -4.37 8.09
N LEU A 190 -13.76 -4.62 7.72
CA LEU A 190 -12.91 -5.57 8.44
C LEU A 190 -12.84 -5.17 9.92
N SER A 191 -13.06 -6.15 10.79
CA SER A 191 -12.85 -5.96 12.24
C SER A 191 -11.38 -5.57 12.51
N MET A 192 -11.14 -4.87 13.61
CA MET A 192 -9.78 -4.43 13.95
C MET A 192 -8.77 -5.60 13.98
N PRO A 193 -9.08 -6.78 14.58
CA PRO A 193 -8.17 -7.93 14.52
C PRO A 193 -7.88 -8.44 13.10
N GLN A 194 -8.88 -8.41 12.21
CA GLN A 194 -8.69 -8.79 10.81
C GLN A 194 -7.81 -7.77 10.07
N PHE A 195 -8.05 -6.49 10.29
CA PHE A 195 -7.25 -5.43 9.68
C PHE A 195 -5.81 -5.42 10.19
N ASP A 196 -5.59 -5.62 11.49
CA ASP A 196 -4.26 -5.77 12.08
C ASP A 196 -3.54 -7.00 11.54
N ARG A 197 -4.26 -8.11 11.29
CA ARG A 197 -3.67 -9.29 10.64
C ARG A 197 -3.24 -8.99 9.21
N LEU A 198 -4.08 -8.29 8.44
CA LEU A 198 -3.74 -7.88 7.07
C LEU A 198 -2.48 -7.00 7.06
N ARG A 199 -2.42 -6.00 7.95
CA ARG A 199 -1.24 -5.14 8.16
C ARG A 199 0.00 -5.95 8.50
N ALA A 200 -0.12 -6.87 9.47
CA ALA A 200 0.99 -7.70 9.92
C ALA A 200 1.51 -8.64 8.82
N LEU A 201 0.63 -9.18 7.98
CA LEU A 201 1.03 -10.05 6.87
C LEU A 201 1.82 -9.30 5.81
N LEU A 202 1.35 -8.11 5.42
CA LEU A 202 2.07 -7.24 4.49
C LEU A 202 3.44 -6.85 5.05
N PHE A 203 3.54 -6.60 6.35
CA PHE A 203 4.81 -6.24 6.99
C PHE A 203 5.79 -7.41 7.10
N ARG A 204 5.33 -8.57 7.60
CA ARG A 204 6.17 -9.74 7.91
C ARG A 204 6.67 -10.47 6.67
N ARG A 205 5.83 -10.61 5.64
CA ARG A 205 6.18 -11.43 4.46
C ARG A 205 7.06 -10.68 3.46
N PHE A 206 7.07 -9.35 3.54
CA PHE A 206 7.57 -8.48 2.47
C PHE A 206 8.61 -7.46 2.95
N GLY A 207 9.38 -7.80 4.00
CA GLY A 207 10.73 -7.25 4.16
C GLY A 207 10.92 -6.05 5.07
N TYR A 208 9.96 -5.68 5.91
CA TYR A 208 10.22 -4.74 7.01
C TYR A 208 10.62 -5.46 8.31
N ASP A 209 11.78 -6.13 8.34
CA ASP A 209 12.28 -6.76 9.58
C ASP A 209 12.80 -5.75 10.63
N ARG A 210 12.71 -4.43 10.39
CA ARG A 210 13.39 -3.40 11.22
C ARG A 210 12.58 -2.18 11.66
N LEU A 211 11.26 -2.27 11.86
CA LEU A 211 10.52 -1.19 12.54
C LEU A 211 9.49 -1.70 13.57
N PRO A 212 9.92 -2.19 14.74
CA PRO A 212 8.99 -2.50 15.83
C PRO A 212 8.42 -1.25 16.52
N CYS A 213 9.15 -0.13 16.49
CA CYS A 213 8.99 0.92 17.50
C CYS A 213 8.06 2.09 17.13
N LEU A 214 7.72 2.27 15.84
CA LEU A 214 6.87 3.41 15.40
C LEU A 214 5.37 3.12 15.47
N TRP A 215 4.98 1.86 15.71
CA TRP A 215 3.59 1.43 15.53
C TRP A 215 2.73 1.46 16.81
N THR A 216 3.33 1.30 17.99
CA THR A 216 2.60 1.46 19.26
C THR A 216 2.27 2.91 19.60
N MET A 217 2.90 3.90 18.96
CA MET A 217 2.82 5.31 19.38
C MET A 217 1.83 6.20 18.61
N ARG A 218 1.24 5.77 17.49
CA ARG A 218 0.37 6.63 16.67
C ARG A 218 -1.10 6.20 16.53
N LEU A 219 -1.53 5.13 17.20
CA LEU A 219 -2.94 4.68 17.20
C LEU A 219 -3.59 4.53 18.60
N ALA A 220 -2.94 5.00 19.66
CA ALA A 220 -3.61 5.22 20.94
C ALA A 220 -3.98 6.73 21.01
N PRO A 221 -5.23 7.16 20.72
CA PRO A 221 -6.48 6.56 21.21
C PRO A 221 -7.66 6.56 20.20
N ILE A 222 -8.14 5.39 19.79
CA ILE A 222 -9.57 5.16 19.45
C ILE A 222 -10.29 4.44 20.61
N LEU A 223 -9.65 4.39 21.79
CA LEU A 223 -10.24 3.93 23.04
C LEU A 223 -10.79 5.10 23.87
N ARG A 224 -11.99 5.58 23.54
CA ARG A 224 -13.00 6.02 24.54
C ARG A 224 -14.27 6.53 23.86
N ILE A 225 -15.19 5.61 23.56
CA ILE A 225 -16.62 5.90 23.65
C ILE A 225 -17.24 4.75 24.47
N GLY A 226 -17.87 5.11 25.59
CA GLY A 226 -18.79 4.23 26.31
C GLY A 226 -18.21 3.51 27.53
N ARG A 227 -18.05 4.23 28.65
CA ARG A 227 -18.76 3.96 29.92
C ARG A 227 -18.31 4.94 31.00
N SER A 228 -19.31 5.51 31.66
CA SER A 228 -19.17 6.34 32.84
C SER A 228 -18.39 5.61 33.93
N ARG A 229 -17.45 6.33 34.56
CA ARG A 229 -17.23 6.38 36.01
C ARG A 229 -16.04 7.31 36.26
N SER A 230 -16.35 8.36 37.03
CA SER A 230 -15.45 9.31 37.66
C SER A 230 -14.18 8.66 38.20
N TRP A 231 -13.00 9.16 37.85
CA TRP A 231 -11.83 9.16 38.75
C TRP A 231 -10.95 10.37 38.48
N THR A 232 -10.55 10.97 39.59
CA THR A 232 -9.78 12.19 39.78
C THR A 232 -8.36 12.10 39.25
N PHE A 233 -7.85 13.26 38.85
CA PHE A 233 -6.52 13.49 38.30
C PHE A 233 -5.45 13.36 39.40
N ILE A 234 -4.46 12.48 39.23
CA ILE A 234 -3.19 12.55 39.96
C ILE A 234 -2.06 12.54 38.94
N ARG A 235 -1.36 13.68 38.85
CA ARG A 235 -0.05 13.85 38.20
C ARG A 235 1.04 13.47 39.21
N SER A 236 1.96 12.60 38.82
CA SER A 236 3.37 12.61 39.28
C SER A 236 4.18 11.63 38.42
N SER A 237 4.97 12.13 37.47
CA SER A 237 6.43 12.31 37.56
C SER A 237 7.22 11.04 37.90
N SER A 238 7.93 10.49 36.91
CA SER A 238 9.36 10.14 37.02
C SER A 238 9.92 9.68 35.66
N ARG A 239 10.77 10.52 35.09
CA ARG A 239 11.81 10.14 34.13
C ARG A 239 12.98 9.50 34.90
N ALA A 240 13.78 8.71 34.19
CA ALA A 240 15.09 8.14 34.57
C ALA A 240 15.08 6.72 35.16
N ALA A 241 15.39 5.72 34.32
CA ALA A 241 16.14 4.53 34.71
C ALA A 241 16.44 3.58 33.52
N TRP A 242 17.07 4.04 32.42
CA TRP A 242 17.67 3.11 31.44
C TRP A 242 18.92 3.73 30.81
N ALA A 243 20.01 3.73 31.56
CA ALA A 243 21.37 3.90 31.04
C ALA A 243 22.34 3.29 32.07
N ARG A 244 22.84 2.08 31.78
CA ARG A 244 24.15 1.52 32.17
C ARG A 244 24.16 0.03 31.85
N GLY A 245 25.04 -0.42 30.96
CA GLY A 245 25.22 -1.85 30.74
C GLY A 245 25.97 -2.31 29.49
N ILE A 246 26.84 -1.52 28.86
CA ILE A 246 27.87 -2.05 27.94
C ILE A 246 29.15 -1.23 28.12
N ALA A 247 30.18 -1.83 28.72
CA ALA A 247 31.57 -1.78 28.27
C ALA A 247 32.48 -2.46 29.31
N SER A 248 33.53 -3.11 28.80
CA SER A 248 34.69 -3.68 29.49
C SER A 248 34.52 -5.15 29.90
N PHE A 249 35.38 -6.10 29.51
CA PHE A 249 36.68 -6.02 28.86
C PHE A 249 37.04 -7.42 28.34
N ALA A 250 37.70 -7.49 27.18
CA ALA A 250 38.42 -8.67 26.74
C ALA A 250 39.75 -8.79 27.51
N ALA A 251 40.03 -9.95 28.07
CA ALA A 251 41.38 -10.50 28.28
C ALA A 251 41.26 -11.88 28.95
N SER A 252 41.56 -12.94 28.19
CA SER A 252 42.09 -14.19 28.76
C SER A 252 43.61 -14.03 28.91
N PRO A 253 44.20 -14.61 29.96
CA PRO A 253 45.09 -15.72 29.67
C PRO A 253 44.99 -16.89 30.69
N ASP A 254 45.05 -18.09 30.13
CA ASP A 254 45.96 -19.18 30.51
C ASP A 254 46.12 -19.57 31.99
N ARG A 255 45.62 -20.76 32.38
CA ARG A 255 46.46 -21.87 32.88
C ARG A 255 45.66 -23.12 33.31
N ALA A 256 46.11 -24.24 32.73
CA ALA A 256 46.40 -25.55 33.32
C ALA A 256 45.50 -26.15 34.43
N ARG A 257 44.94 -27.33 34.09
CA ARG A 257 44.62 -28.45 35.00
C ARG A 257 45.88 -29.04 35.65
N PRO A 258 45.79 -29.81 36.74
CA PRO A 258 45.26 -31.20 36.69
C PRO A 258 43.83 -31.36 37.22
#